data_AF-A0A929I1M6-F1
#
_entry.id   AF-A0A929I1M6-F1
#
_cell.length_a   1.000
_cell.length_b   1.000
_cell.length_c   1.000
_cell.angle_alpha   90.00
_cell.angle_beta   90.00
_cell.angle_gamma   90.00
#
_symmetry.space_group_name_H-M   'P 1'
#
loop_
_entity.id
_entity.type
_entity.pdbx_description
1 polymer ?
#
loop_
_entity_poly.entity_id
_entity_poly.type
_entity_poly.pdbx_seq_one_letter_code
_entity_poly.pdbx_strand_id
1 'polypeptide(L)'
;MSEKKPFFMRDPWMYDPETQRSEREDDDLGFDTRALHAGFHPLQDLEPYRSFVPPITQSMTFPYKTFDEIPCPVYGRTRTPTNTLLEERLASLEGGEACITAGSGSQALFNLLFTLARPGDNVVTSLNVFGEGYKQAATIFPERCQVEFRFVQDPGNPDSWDSLIDQNTKLVWIETPSNPCLFITDIAAVADVAHSRNVPLLVDNTTATAALQTPMAMGADIVLLSITKFLAGNATVIGGAIVGPEDLVEDIRWNTTEFLGSVIPPLEAWMTLQYLETLSMRMQRHSSNAQTIAEYLSSHPKVIRVNYSGLPDHPQHELAQKQMQAHGGLLSFVVLNGMAGAAQVMNAFKLIVHAVTFGTSKSICMHPATITHEHMTAQERAEAGIDDGLIRFSVGLESPEDIIKDLEQALAS
;
A
#
# COMPACT_ATOMS: atom_id res chain seq x y z
N MET A 1 -23.15 -33.08 -20.22
CA MET A 1 -22.61 -31.81 -19.69
C MET A 1 -21.52 -32.22 -18.74
N SER A 2 -20.26 -31.89 -19.02
CA SER A 2 -19.15 -32.39 -18.19
C SER A 2 -19.28 -31.85 -16.77
N GLU A 3 -19.06 -32.68 -15.76
CA GLU A 3 -19.06 -32.31 -14.33
C GLU A 3 -17.93 -31.33 -13.94
N LYS A 4 -17.14 -30.84 -14.91
CA LYS A 4 -16.18 -29.77 -14.65
C LYS A 4 -16.92 -28.47 -14.35
N LYS A 5 -16.66 -27.89 -13.17
CA LYS A 5 -17.10 -26.53 -12.84
C LYS A 5 -16.71 -25.58 -14.00
N PRO A 6 -17.63 -24.71 -14.47
CA PRO A 6 -17.29 -23.66 -15.42
C PRO A 6 -16.11 -22.84 -14.90
N PHE A 7 -15.22 -22.39 -15.80
CA PHE A 7 -13.96 -21.74 -15.42
C PHE A 7 -14.14 -20.47 -14.55
N PHE A 8 -15.31 -19.83 -14.64
CA PHE A 8 -15.68 -18.63 -13.87
C PHE A 8 -16.30 -18.95 -12.50
N MET A 9 -16.61 -20.23 -12.20
CA MET A 9 -17.03 -20.66 -10.87
C MET A 9 -15.82 -21.25 -10.14
N ARG A 10 -14.94 -20.37 -9.66
CA ARG A 10 -13.81 -20.77 -8.81
C ARG A 10 -14.29 -20.97 -7.38
N ASP A 11 -13.71 -21.96 -6.72
CA ASP A 11 -13.94 -22.18 -5.30
C ASP A 11 -13.38 -21.00 -4.51
N PRO A 12 -14.06 -20.58 -3.41
CA PRO A 12 -13.53 -19.56 -2.53
C PRO A 12 -12.16 -19.96 -2.03
N TRP A 13 -11.27 -18.98 -1.93
CA TRP A 13 -9.96 -19.17 -1.35
C TRP A 13 -10.08 -19.63 0.10
N MET A 14 -9.26 -20.61 0.47
CA MET A 14 -9.14 -21.13 1.82
C MET A 14 -7.69 -21.01 2.22
N TYR A 15 -7.43 -20.25 3.28
CA TYR A 15 -6.08 -20.12 3.80
C TYR A 15 -5.55 -21.48 4.28
N ASP A 16 -4.35 -21.81 3.84
CA ASP A 16 -3.58 -22.97 4.30
C ASP A 16 -2.15 -22.51 4.63
N PRO A 17 -1.76 -22.48 5.92
CA PRO A 17 -0.45 -22.00 6.35
C PRO A 17 0.70 -22.92 5.89
N GLU A 18 0.41 -24.14 5.43
CA GLU A 18 1.42 -25.06 4.88
C GLU A 18 1.66 -24.84 3.38
N THR A 19 0.84 -23.99 2.72
CA THR A 19 1.01 -23.70 1.30
C THR A 19 2.28 -22.90 1.08
N GLN A 20 3.20 -23.50 0.32
CA GLN A 20 4.41 -22.83 -0.10
C GLN A 20 4.16 -22.10 -1.42
N ARG A 21 4.66 -20.87 -1.48
CA ARG A 21 4.69 -20.11 -2.72
C ARG A 21 5.49 -20.87 -3.80
N SER A 22 4.97 -20.86 -5.01
CA SER A 22 5.66 -21.32 -6.22
C SER A 22 6.84 -20.41 -6.57
N GLU A 23 7.99 -21.02 -6.86
CA GLU A 23 9.17 -20.30 -7.37
C GLU A 23 8.85 -19.63 -8.71
N ARG A 24 9.31 -18.39 -8.86
CA ARG A 24 9.21 -17.63 -10.11
C ARG A 24 10.56 -17.62 -10.81
N GLU A 25 10.54 -17.59 -12.15
CA GLU A 25 11.77 -17.60 -12.96
C GLU A 25 12.69 -16.40 -12.68
N ASP A 26 12.14 -15.31 -12.12
CA ASP A 26 12.86 -14.08 -11.83
C ASP A 26 13.21 -13.89 -10.34
N ASP A 27 13.02 -14.90 -9.49
CA ASP A 27 13.25 -14.79 -8.05
C ASP A 27 14.71 -14.51 -7.65
N ASP A 28 15.68 -14.94 -8.48
CA ASP A 28 17.10 -14.74 -8.25
C ASP A 28 17.61 -13.36 -8.69
N LEU A 29 16.77 -12.58 -9.38
CA LEU A 29 17.14 -11.27 -9.92
C LEU A 29 16.97 -10.15 -8.88
N GLY A 30 17.83 -9.14 -8.98
CA GLY A 30 17.75 -7.94 -8.15
C GLY A 30 16.48 -7.12 -8.43
N PHE A 31 16.04 -6.34 -7.43
CA PHE A 31 14.84 -5.48 -7.52
C PHE A 31 14.82 -4.61 -8.78
N ASP A 32 15.91 -3.87 -9.05
CA ASP A 32 16.00 -2.96 -10.20
C ASP A 32 15.87 -3.71 -11.54
N THR A 33 16.45 -4.91 -11.63
CA THR A 33 16.33 -5.76 -12.82
C THR A 33 14.89 -6.23 -13.01
N ARG A 34 14.23 -6.70 -11.95
CA ARG A 34 12.81 -7.12 -12.01
C ARG A 34 11.90 -5.95 -12.35
N ALA A 35 12.16 -4.76 -11.80
CA ALA A 35 11.41 -3.55 -12.07
C ALA A 35 11.44 -3.12 -13.54
N LEU A 36 12.45 -3.54 -14.30
CA LEU A 36 12.60 -3.31 -15.73
C LEU A 36 12.06 -4.47 -16.59
N HIS A 37 12.25 -5.72 -16.16
CA HIS A 37 12.11 -6.89 -17.03
C HIS A 37 10.98 -7.87 -16.68
N ALA A 38 10.51 -7.94 -15.43
CA ALA A 38 9.58 -9.00 -15.01
C ALA A 38 8.28 -9.00 -15.84
N GLY A 39 7.91 -10.15 -16.40
CA GLY A 39 6.71 -10.31 -17.21
C GLY A 39 6.76 -9.76 -18.64
N PHE A 40 7.87 -9.15 -19.10
CA PHE A 40 7.97 -8.62 -20.46
C PHE A 40 9.38 -8.72 -21.07
N HIS A 41 9.46 -9.36 -22.24
CA HIS A 41 10.63 -9.48 -23.08
C HIS A 41 10.34 -9.04 -24.53
N PRO A 42 10.92 -7.93 -25.02
CA PRO A 42 10.60 -7.33 -26.33
C PRO A 42 10.69 -8.28 -27.54
N LEU A 43 11.66 -9.21 -27.53
CA LEU A 43 11.83 -10.17 -28.63
C LEU A 43 10.88 -11.37 -28.58
N GLN A 44 10.20 -11.59 -27.45
CA GLN A 44 9.32 -12.74 -27.25
C GLN A 44 7.85 -12.31 -27.35
N ASP A 45 7.47 -11.24 -26.65
CA ASP A 45 6.05 -10.88 -26.48
C ASP A 45 5.47 -10.06 -27.63
N LEU A 46 6.29 -9.31 -28.36
CA LEU A 46 5.85 -8.35 -29.37
C LEU A 46 6.60 -8.49 -30.70
N GLU A 47 7.05 -9.70 -31.02
CA GLU A 47 7.72 -9.97 -32.30
C GLU A 47 6.97 -9.38 -33.50
N PRO A 48 5.61 -9.53 -33.62
CA PRO A 48 4.88 -8.98 -34.76
C PRO A 48 4.89 -7.46 -34.85
N TYR A 49 5.05 -6.77 -33.71
CA TYR A 49 5.03 -5.30 -33.63
C TYR A 49 6.44 -4.70 -33.56
N ARG A 50 7.46 -5.53 -33.31
CA ARG A 50 8.86 -5.10 -33.12
C ARG A 50 8.99 -3.96 -32.09
N SER A 51 8.11 -3.95 -31.09
CA SER A 51 8.07 -2.89 -30.08
C SER A 51 9.05 -3.17 -28.94
N PHE A 52 9.81 -2.15 -28.56
CA PHE A 52 10.72 -2.23 -27.42
C PHE A 52 10.02 -2.05 -26.08
N VAL A 53 8.97 -1.22 -26.04
CA VAL A 53 8.18 -0.96 -24.84
C VAL A 53 6.87 -1.76 -24.87
N PRO A 54 6.29 -2.11 -23.71
CA PRO A 54 4.96 -2.69 -23.67
C PRO A 54 3.93 -1.76 -24.33
N PRO A 55 3.01 -2.25 -25.17
CA PRO A 55 2.00 -1.42 -25.81
C PRO A 55 0.87 -1.12 -24.81
N ILE A 56 0.22 0.02 -25.03
CA ILE A 56 -1.03 0.36 -24.36
C ILE A 56 -2.17 -0.34 -25.10
N THR A 57 -2.68 -1.43 -24.53
CA THR A 57 -3.81 -2.17 -25.10
C THR A 57 -5.11 -1.57 -24.59
N GLN A 58 -5.49 -0.43 -25.17
CA GLN A 58 -6.74 0.27 -24.85
C GLN A 58 -7.97 -0.40 -25.54
N SER A 59 -8.14 -1.71 -25.34
CA SER A 59 -9.28 -2.47 -25.85
C SER A 59 -10.04 -3.13 -24.71
N MET A 60 -11.37 -3.12 -24.81
CA MET A 60 -12.26 -3.81 -23.89
C MET A 60 -12.70 -5.19 -24.38
N THR A 61 -12.50 -5.52 -25.66
CA THR A 61 -12.91 -6.81 -26.25
C THR A 61 -11.79 -7.39 -27.09
N PHE A 62 -11.74 -8.71 -27.13
CA PHE A 62 -10.72 -9.45 -27.85
C PHE A 62 -11.41 -10.46 -28.78
N PRO A 63 -11.07 -10.47 -30.09
CA PRO A 63 -11.77 -11.30 -31.05
C PRO A 63 -11.46 -12.79 -30.86
N TYR A 64 -12.49 -13.60 -30.95
CA TYR A 64 -12.38 -15.05 -31.02
C TYR A 64 -11.83 -15.45 -32.39
N LYS A 65 -10.95 -16.44 -32.43
CA LYS A 65 -10.44 -16.98 -33.69
C LYS A 65 -11.44 -17.95 -34.31
N THR A 66 -12.06 -18.77 -33.48
CA THR A 66 -13.13 -19.73 -33.80
C THR A 66 -14.10 -19.82 -32.62
N PHE A 67 -15.25 -20.49 -32.78
CA PHE A 67 -16.23 -20.65 -31.69
C PHE A 67 -15.64 -21.37 -30.46
N ASP A 68 -14.75 -22.35 -30.69
CA ASP A 68 -14.15 -23.18 -29.64
C ASP A 68 -12.85 -22.60 -29.06
N GLU A 69 -12.28 -21.56 -29.69
CA GLU A 69 -11.06 -20.88 -29.25
C GLU A 69 -11.40 -19.59 -28.49
N ILE A 70 -11.63 -19.73 -27.18
CA ILE A 70 -11.85 -18.59 -26.28
C ILE A 70 -10.54 -17.81 -26.09
N PRO A 71 -10.48 -16.52 -26.44
CA PRO A 71 -9.28 -15.71 -26.24
C PRO A 71 -9.04 -15.46 -24.75
N CYS A 72 -7.77 -15.25 -24.36
CA CYS A 72 -7.44 -14.75 -23.03
C CYS A 72 -6.52 -13.53 -23.21
N PRO A 73 -6.94 -12.33 -22.75
CA PRO A 73 -8.23 -12.03 -22.14
C PRO A 73 -9.43 -12.10 -23.11
N VAL A 74 -10.64 -12.29 -22.57
CA VAL A 74 -11.91 -12.18 -23.33
C VAL A 74 -12.44 -10.75 -23.31
N TYR A 75 -12.39 -10.12 -22.13
CA TYR A 75 -12.98 -8.81 -21.87
C TYR A 75 -12.09 -8.00 -20.93
N GLY A 76 -11.98 -6.69 -21.20
CA GLY A 76 -10.99 -5.83 -20.56
C GLY A 76 -11.23 -5.54 -19.08
N ARG A 77 -12.43 -5.83 -18.56
CA ARG A 77 -12.72 -5.75 -17.12
C ARG A 77 -12.03 -6.87 -16.33
N THR A 78 -11.87 -8.04 -16.94
CA THR A 78 -11.20 -9.15 -16.26
C THR A 78 -9.71 -8.86 -16.17
N ARG A 79 -9.11 -8.63 -17.36
CA ARG A 79 -7.70 -8.34 -17.59
C ARG A 79 -7.58 -7.70 -18.98
N THR A 80 -6.58 -6.84 -19.14
CA THR A 80 -6.03 -6.47 -20.46
C THR A 80 -4.57 -6.92 -20.52
N PRO A 81 -3.94 -7.04 -21.71
CA PRO A 81 -2.51 -7.35 -21.79
C PRO A 81 -1.64 -6.36 -21.00
N THR A 82 -1.96 -5.06 -21.03
CA THR A 82 -1.22 -4.03 -20.30
C THR A 82 -1.40 -4.16 -18.78
N ASN A 83 -2.63 -4.40 -18.31
CA ASN A 83 -2.90 -4.64 -16.90
C ASN A 83 -2.23 -5.92 -16.39
N THR A 84 -2.25 -6.99 -17.20
CA THR A 84 -1.63 -8.28 -16.87
C THR A 84 -0.13 -8.11 -16.63
N LEU A 85 0.53 -7.32 -17.48
CA LEU A 85 1.94 -7.01 -17.27
C LEU A 85 2.19 -6.21 -15.97
N LEU A 86 1.35 -5.22 -15.66
CA LEU A 86 1.48 -4.51 -14.39
C LEU A 86 1.29 -5.45 -13.19
N GLU A 87 0.29 -6.31 -13.23
CA GLU A 87 0.05 -7.32 -12.20
C GLU A 87 1.27 -8.24 -12.03
N GLU A 88 1.81 -8.77 -13.12
CA GLU A 88 3.00 -9.62 -13.10
C GLU A 88 4.23 -8.90 -12.52
N ARG A 89 4.43 -7.64 -12.91
CA ARG A 89 5.51 -6.78 -12.40
C ARG A 89 5.37 -6.57 -10.88
N LEU A 90 4.17 -6.24 -10.40
CA LEU A 90 3.94 -6.01 -8.97
C LEU A 90 4.08 -7.30 -8.15
N ALA A 91 3.59 -8.43 -8.66
CA ALA A 91 3.76 -9.74 -8.02
C ALA A 91 5.25 -10.07 -7.83
N SER A 92 6.04 -9.94 -8.89
CA SER A 92 7.50 -10.13 -8.86
C SER A 92 8.19 -9.22 -7.84
N LEU A 93 7.86 -7.92 -7.83
CA LEU A 93 8.53 -6.95 -6.96
C LEU A 93 8.24 -7.18 -5.46
N GLU A 94 6.99 -7.45 -5.09
CA GLU A 94 6.62 -7.72 -3.70
C GLU A 94 6.98 -9.16 -3.25
N GLY A 95 7.28 -10.05 -4.20
CA GLY A 95 7.63 -11.44 -3.92
C GLY A 95 6.42 -12.36 -3.74
N GLY A 96 5.30 -12.07 -4.41
CA GLY A 96 4.10 -12.90 -4.41
C GLY A 96 3.95 -13.73 -5.68
N GLU A 97 3.00 -14.66 -5.67
CA GLU A 97 2.69 -15.49 -6.83
C GLU A 97 1.97 -14.70 -7.91
N ALA A 98 0.94 -13.95 -7.51
CA ALA A 98 0.08 -13.22 -8.42
C ALA A 98 -0.34 -11.87 -7.84
N CYS A 99 -0.90 -11.04 -8.70
CA CYS A 99 -1.44 -9.73 -8.34
C CYS A 99 -2.77 -9.49 -9.06
N ILE A 100 -3.67 -8.76 -8.40
CA ILE A 100 -4.85 -8.15 -9.02
C ILE A 100 -4.86 -6.65 -8.78
N THR A 101 -5.05 -5.90 -9.86
CA THR A 101 -5.19 -4.43 -9.80
C THR A 101 -6.64 -4.01 -9.58
N ALA A 102 -6.83 -2.85 -8.95
CA ALA A 102 -8.13 -2.24 -8.67
C ALA A 102 -8.10 -0.74 -8.97
N GLY A 103 -9.28 -0.11 -9.04
CA GLY A 103 -9.41 1.32 -9.34
C GLY A 103 -8.81 2.26 -8.28
N SER A 104 -8.51 1.77 -7.07
CA SER A 104 -7.79 2.50 -6.01
C SER A 104 -7.31 1.53 -4.91
N GLY A 105 -6.39 1.96 -4.04
CA GLY A 105 -5.99 1.17 -2.86
C GLY A 105 -7.16 0.84 -1.93
N SER A 106 -8.06 1.81 -1.71
CA SER A 106 -9.29 1.61 -0.92
C SER A 106 -10.20 0.53 -1.54
N GLN A 107 -10.33 0.51 -2.87
CA GLN A 107 -11.09 -0.54 -3.56
C GLN A 107 -10.40 -1.90 -3.55
N ALA A 108 -9.05 -1.95 -3.61
CA ALA A 108 -8.30 -3.19 -3.46
C ALA A 108 -8.56 -3.83 -2.08
N LEU A 109 -8.48 -3.04 -1.01
CA LEU A 109 -8.83 -3.48 0.35
C LEU A 109 -10.29 -3.95 0.43
N PHE A 110 -11.22 -3.17 -0.12
CA PHE A 110 -12.64 -3.53 -0.12
C PHE A 110 -12.89 -4.88 -0.80
N ASN A 111 -12.33 -5.08 -2.00
CA ASN A 111 -12.52 -6.32 -2.76
C ASN A 111 -11.92 -7.52 -2.01
N LEU A 112 -10.75 -7.37 -1.38
CA LEU A 112 -10.16 -8.42 -0.55
C LEU A 112 -11.08 -8.79 0.62
N LEU A 113 -11.46 -7.80 1.44
CA LEU A 113 -12.30 -8.01 2.62
C LEU A 113 -13.67 -8.63 2.25
N PHE A 114 -14.28 -8.16 1.17
CA PHE A 114 -15.56 -8.68 0.67
C PHE A 114 -15.43 -10.13 0.16
N THR A 115 -14.28 -10.48 -0.43
CA THR A 115 -13.99 -11.85 -0.89
C THR A 115 -13.82 -12.79 0.30
N LEU A 116 -13.06 -12.38 1.32
CA LEU A 116 -12.69 -13.23 2.47
C LEU A 116 -13.79 -13.38 3.52
N ALA A 117 -14.43 -12.28 3.93
CA ALA A 117 -15.29 -12.27 5.12
C ALA A 117 -16.77 -12.45 4.79
N ARG A 118 -17.51 -13.04 5.73
CA ARG A 118 -18.97 -13.24 5.68
C ARG A 118 -19.62 -12.66 6.94
N PRO A 119 -20.94 -12.42 6.93
CA PRO A 119 -21.68 -12.03 8.14
C PRO A 119 -21.37 -12.94 9.34
N GLY A 120 -20.92 -12.37 10.44
CA GLY A 120 -20.50 -13.08 11.66
C GLY A 120 -18.99 -13.32 11.80
N ASP A 121 -18.21 -13.08 10.74
CA ASP A 121 -16.75 -13.12 10.78
C ASP A 121 -16.15 -11.85 11.40
N ASN A 122 -14.87 -11.91 11.76
CA ASN A 122 -14.11 -10.73 12.20
C ASN A 122 -12.75 -10.57 11.51
N VAL A 123 -12.23 -9.35 11.55
CA VAL A 123 -10.88 -8.96 11.12
C VAL A 123 -10.18 -8.25 12.28
N VAL A 124 -8.94 -8.63 12.55
CA VAL A 124 -8.11 -7.99 13.58
C VAL A 124 -7.18 -6.97 12.92
N THR A 125 -7.22 -5.73 13.38
CA THR A 125 -6.36 -4.64 12.88
C THR A 125 -6.04 -3.65 14.01
N SER A 126 -5.46 -2.50 13.71
CA SER A 126 -5.22 -1.43 14.69
C SER A 126 -5.78 -0.10 14.21
N LEU A 127 -5.75 0.93 15.06
CA LEU A 127 -6.06 2.30 14.64
C LEU A 127 -4.94 2.93 13.78
N ASN A 128 -3.78 2.28 13.69
CA ASN A 128 -2.63 2.72 12.90
C ASN A 128 -2.75 2.28 11.43
N VAL A 129 -3.89 2.58 10.81
CA VAL A 129 -4.18 2.30 9.40
C VAL A 129 -4.70 3.55 8.70
N PHE A 130 -4.62 3.61 7.38
CA PHE A 130 -5.07 4.75 6.60
C PHE A 130 -6.57 5.04 6.80
N GLY A 131 -6.93 6.34 6.78
CA GLY A 131 -8.26 6.82 7.14
C GLY A 131 -9.44 6.21 6.38
N GLU A 132 -9.33 5.99 5.06
CA GLU A 132 -10.40 5.33 4.31
C GLU A 132 -10.55 3.85 4.69
N GLY A 133 -9.45 3.18 5.03
CA GLY A 133 -9.44 1.81 5.53
C GLY A 133 -10.06 1.72 6.93
N TYR A 134 -9.75 2.69 7.80
CA TYR A 134 -10.46 2.87 9.07
C TYR A 134 -11.97 3.05 8.86
N LYS A 135 -12.39 3.89 7.91
CA LYS A 135 -13.82 4.09 7.63
C LYS A 135 -14.51 2.80 7.17
N GLN A 136 -13.83 2.00 6.35
CA GLN A 136 -14.31 0.67 5.94
C GLN A 136 -14.48 -0.26 7.15
N ALA A 137 -13.45 -0.34 8.01
CA ALA A 137 -13.39 -1.19 9.19
C ALA A 137 -14.40 -0.79 10.28
N ALA A 138 -14.50 0.50 10.60
CA ALA A 138 -15.29 1.01 11.71
C ALA A 138 -16.79 1.12 11.39
N THR A 139 -17.17 1.26 10.11
CA THR A 139 -18.57 1.53 9.75
C THR A 139 -19.09 0.71 8.58
N ILE A 140 -18.41 0.68 7.42
CA ILE A 140 -18.99 0.10 6.21
C ILE A 140 -19.20 -1.41 6.37
N PHE A 141 -18.16 -2.16 6.72
CA PHE A 141 -18.26 -3.61 6.88
C PHE A 141 -19.14 -4.04 8.07
N PRO A 142 -19.01 -3.44 9.27
CA PRO A 142 -19.90 -3.78 10.37
C PRO A 142 -21.38 -3.55 10.06
N GLU A 143 -21.74 -2.39 9.50
CA GLU A 143 -23.15 -2.04 9.27
C GLU A 143 -23.75 -2.74 8.06
N ARG A 144 -22.97 -2.94 6.98
CA ARG A 144 -23.48 -3.44 5.70
C ARG A 144 -23.27 -4.93 5.52
N CYS A 145 -22.21 -5.48 6.09
CA CYS A 145 -21.79 -6.86 5.90
C CYS A 145 -21.82 -7.68 7.19
N GLN A 146 -22.08 -7.07 8.35
CA GLN A 146 -22.05 -7.73 9.66
C GLN A 146 -20.70 -8.43 9.93
N VAL A 147 -19.61 -7.81 9.45
CA VAL A 147 -18.23 -8.25 9.72
C VAL A 147 -17.66 -7.33 10.79
N GLU A 148 -17.25 -7.90 11.91
CA GLU A 148 -16.67 -7.15 13.04
C GLU A 148 -15.21 -6.80 12.76
N PHE A 149 -14.78 -5.59 13.14
CA PHE A 149 -13.37 -5.23 13.19
C PHE A 149 -12.94 -5.05 14.64
N ARG A 150 -11.86 -5.73 15.03
CA ARG A 150 -11.30 -5.68 16.38
C ARG A 150 -9.98 -4.92 16.34
N PHE A 151 -9.94 -3.80 17.08
CA PHE A 151 -8.82 -2.88 17.07
C PHE A 151 -7.85 -3.16 18.23
N VAL A 152 -6.65 -3.59 17.88
CA VAL A 152 -5.52 -3.82 18.79
C VAL A 152 -5.10 -2.52 19.45
N GLN A 153 -5.00 -2.55 20.77
CA GLN A 153 -4.68 -1.39 21.60
C GLN A 153 -3.19 -1.05 21.61
N ASP A 154 -2.32 -2.07 21.64
CA ASP A 154 -0.87 -1.90 21.54
C ASP A 154 -0.33 -2.71 20.36
N PRO A 155 -0.22 -2.07 19.17
CA PRO A 155 0.29 -2.71 17.96
C PRO A 155 1.75 -3.18 18.06
N GLY A 156 2.52 -2.66 19.03
CA GLY A 156 3.91 -3.04 19.25
C GLY A 156 4.08 -4.31 20.08
N ASN A 157 3.01 -4.82 20.68
CA ASN A 157 3.02 -6.04 21.49
C ASN A 157 2.28 -7.18 20.76
N PRO A 158 2.98 -8.24 20.30
CA PRO A 158 2.38 -9.41 19.66
C PRO A 158 1.23 -10.05 20.45
N ASP A 159 1.30 -10.06 21.79
CA ASP A 159 0.23 -10.63 22.63
C ASP A 159 -1.09 -9.88 22.49
N SER A 160 -1.05 -8.58 22.22
CA SER A 160 -2.25 -7.77 21.99
C SER A 160 -2.99 -8.21 20.73
N TRP A 161 -2.26 -8.67 19.71
CA TRP A 161 -2.84 -9.25 18.49
C TRP A 161 -3.48 -10.60 18.78
N ASP A 162 -2.75 -11.52 19.43
CA ASP A 162 -3.22 -12.87 19.76
C ASP A 162 -4.55 -12.84 20.53
N SER A 163 -4.66 -11.92 21.49
CA SER A 163 -5.84 -11.79 22.37
C SER A 163 -7.16 -11.50 21.65
N LEU A 164 -7.11 -11.00 20.41
CA LEU A 164 -8.28 -10.64 19.61
C LEU A 164 -8.63 -11.67 18.52
N ILE A 165 -7.75 -12.64 18.28
CA ILE A 165 -7.94 -13.68 17.26
C ILE A 165 -8.77 -14.83 17.84
N ASP A 166 -9.83 -15.21 17.12
CA ASP A 166 -10.67 -16.36 17.43
C ASP A 166 -10.99 -17.21 16.19
N GLN A 167 -11.85 -18.22 16.33
CA GLN A 167 -12.21 -19.13 15.24
C GLN A 167 -12.96 -18.47 14.07
N ASN A 168 -13.50 -17.25 14.27
CA ASN A 168 -14.21 -16.48 13.26
C ASN A 168 -13.31 -15.41 12.60
N THR A 169 -12.06 -15.26 13.07
CA THR A 169 -11.13 -14.32 12.47
C THR A 169 -10.70 -14.79 11.09
N LYS A 170 -10.84 -13.93 10.08
CA LYS A 170 -10.49 -14.22 8.68
C LYS A 170 -9.22 -13.55 8.19
N LEU A 171 -8.77 -12.53 8.89
CA LEU A 171 -7.62 -11.74 8.47
C LEU A 171 -7.04 -10.99 9.67
N VAL A 172 -5.71 -10.96 9.75
CA VAL A 172 -4.97 -9.95 10.49
C VAL A 172 -4.46 -8.91 9.50
N TRP A 173 -4.71 -7.62 9.73
CA TRP A 173 -4.30 -6.55 8.83
C TRP A 173 -3.49 -5.47 9.55
N ILE A 174 -2.28 -5.22 9.05
CA ILE A 174 -1.36 -4.18 9.53
C ILE A 174 -0.97 -3.21 8.42
N GLU A 175 -0.62 -1.97 8.78
CA GLU A 175 0.06 -1.00 7.92
C GLU A 175 1.36 -0.59 8.62
N THR A 176 2.50 -0.69 7.94
CA THR A 176 3.80 -0.39 8.54
C THR A 176 4.82 0.08 7.50
N PRO A 177 5.41 1.29 7.63
CA PRO A 177 5.07 2.33 8.61
C PRO A 177 3.63 2.85 8.46
N SER A 178 2.95 3.12 9.58
CA SER A 178 1.56 3.60 9.58
C SER A 178 1.41 5.06 9.13
N ASN A 179 0.37 5.40 8.40
CA ASN A 179 0.00 6.78 8.10
C ASN A 179 -0.99 7.32 9.16
N PRO A 180 -0.75 8.47 9.81
CA PRO A 180 0.28 9.48 9.54
C PRO A 180 1.46 9.49 10.54
N CYS A 181 1.41 8.69 11.61
CA CYS A 181 2.36 8.76 12.73
C CYS A 181 3.60 7.87 12.57
N LEU A 182 3.70 7.10 11.48
CA LEU A 182 4.83 6.26 11.12
C LEU A 182 5.21 5.22 12.18
N PHE A 183 4.20 4.68 12.85
CA PHE A 183 4.39 3.56 13.75
C PHE A 183 4.91 2.36 12.95
N ILE A 184 5.92 1.69 13.49
CA ILE A 184 6.50 0.48 12.90
C ILE A 184 5.98 -0.73 13.67
N THR A 185 5.23 -1.57 12.97
CA THR A 185 4.79 -2.88 13.47
C THR A 185 5.78 -3.94 13.00
N ASP A 186 6.15 -4.86 13.89
CA ASP A 186 7.04 -5.99 13.60
C ASP A 186 6.27 -7.03 12.76
N ILE A 187 6.59 -7.09 11.46
CA ILE A 187 5.87 -7.94 10.51
C ILE A 187 6.02 -9.42 10.87
N ALA A 188 7.24 -9.85 11.20
CA ALA A 188 7.54 -11.24 11.49
C ALA A 188 6.85 -11.70 12.77
N ALA A 189 6.89 -10.87 13.83
CA ALA A 189 6.23 -11.23 15.09
C ALA A 189 4.70 -11.30 14.95
N VAL A 190 4.08 -10.42 14.16
CA VAL A 190 2.64 -10.48 13.91
C VAL A 190 2.27 -11.65 12.99
N ALA A 191 3.13 -11.99 12.02
CA ALA A 191 2.95 -13.16 11.17
C ALA A 191 2.95 -14.45 12.01
N ASP A 192 3.93 -14.61 12.90
CA ASP A 192 4.02 -15.77 13.81
C ASP A 192 2.74 -15.92 14.65
N VAL A 193 2.20 -14.82 15.17
CA VAL A 193 0.93 -14.82 15.93
C VAL A 193 -0.24 -15.24 15.04
N ALA A 194 -0.41 -14.62 13.88
CA ALA A 194 -1.52 -14.90 12.97
C ALA A 194 -1.51 -16.36 12.48
N HIS A 195 -0.34 -16.85 12.08
CA HIS A 195 -0.13 -18.20 11.59
C HIS A 195 -0.35 -19.25 12.68
N SER A 196 0.04 -18.97 13.93
CA SER A 196 -0.26 -19.87 15.07
C SER A 196 -1.76 -20.10 15.29
N ARG A 197 -2.60 -19.21 14.76
CA ARG A 197 -4.06 -19.26 14.80
C ARG A 197 -4.69 -19.69 13.46
N ASN A 198 -3.89 -20.05 12.45
CA ASN A 198 -4.32 -20.34 11.08
C ASN A 198 -5.08 -19.18 10.43
N VAL A 199 -4.59 -17.95 10.62
CA VAL A 199 -5.14 -16.74 10.01
C VAL A 199 -4.08 -16.06 9.15
N PRO A 200 -4.40 -15.63 7.91
CA PRO A 200 -3.44 -14.93 7.07
C PRO A 200 -3.16 -13.50 7.56
N LEU A 201 -1.94 -13.03 7.30
CA LEU A 201 -1.51 -11.67 7.52
C LEU A 201 -1.52 -10.85 6.22
N LEU A 202 -2.27 -9.75 6.25
CA LEU A 202 -2.20 -8.67 5.27
C LEU A 202 -1.29 -7.55 5.77
N VAL A 203 -0.33 -7.14 4.94
CA VAL A 203 0.48 -5.93 5.15
C VAL A 203 0.16 -4.89 4.08
N ASP A 204 -0.32 -3.71 4.48
CA ASP A 204 -0.31 -2.53 3.62
C ASP A 204 1.12 -1.98 3.54
N ASN A 205 1.76 -2.19 2.38
CA ASN A 205 3.14 -1.81 2.11
C ASN A 205 3.24 -0.47 1.35
N THR A 206 2.16 0.32 1.29
CA THR A 206 2.07 1.54 0.47
C THR A 206 3.16 2.58 0.80
N THR A 207 3.53 2.71 2.06
CA THR A 207 4.45 3.76 2.54
C THR A 207 5.92 3.42 2.25
N ALA A 208 6.29 2.14 2.39
CA ALA A 208 7.66 1.67 2.16
C ALA A 208 7.89 1.22 0.71
N THR A 209 6.91 0.56 0.10
CA THR A 209 7.00 -0.21 -1.16
C THR A 209 8.02 -1.34 -1.10
N ALA A 210 7.94 -2.30 -2.03
CA ALA A 210 8.97 -3.33 -2.19
C ALA A 210 10.40 -2.79 -2.39
N ALA A 211 10.58 -1.51 -2.74
CA ALA A 211 11.91 -0.92 -2.85
C ALA A 211 12.61 -0.78 -1.48
N LEU A 212 11.86 -0.67 -0.39
CA LEU A 212 12.41 -0.47 0.96
C LEU A 212 12.03 -1.56 1.95
N GLN A 213 10.92 -2.26 1.76
CA GLN A 213 10.43 -3.29 2.68
C GLN A 213 9.73 -4.38 1.88
N THR A 214 10.06 -5.64 2.14
CA THR A 214 9.49 -6.82 1.45
C THR A 214 8.72 -7.68 2.44
N PRO A 215 7.44 -7.37 2.74
CA PRO A 215 6.68 -8.04 3.79
C PRO A 215 6.55 -9.56 3.62
N MET A 216 6.46 -10.04 2.38
CA MET A 216 6.32 -11.49 2.12
C MET A 216 7.56 -12.28 2.55
N ALA A 217 8.75 -11.67 2.46
CA ALA A 217 9.98 -12.27 2.99
C ALA A 217 10.02 -12.28 4.54
N MET A 218 9.05 -11.64 5.19
CA MET A 218 8.92 -11.52 6.65
C MET A 218 7.66 -12.23 7.16
N GLY A 219 7.02 -13.06 6.34
CA GLY A 219 5.86 -13.87 6.75
C GLY A 219 4.48 -13.28 6.42
N ALA A 220 4.40 -12.15 5.71
CA ALA A 220 3.11 -11.69 5.19
C ALA A 220 2.58 -12.62 4.09
N ASP A 221 1.31 -12.99 4.15
CA ASP A 221 0.66 -13.81 3.11
C ASP A 221 0.12 -12.92 1.98
N ILE A 222 -0.31 -11.70 2.32
CA ILE A 222 -0.97 -10.77 1.41
C ILE A 222 -0.34 -9.40 1.55
N VAL A 223 -0.14 -8.71 0.43
CA VAL A 223 0.30 -7.31 0.41
C VAL A 223 -0.77 -6.44 -0.26
N LEU A 224 -1.17 -5.38 0.44
CA LEU A 224 -1.98 -4.30 -0.11
C LEU A 224 -1.09 -3.16 -0.58
N LEU A 225 -1.39 -2.64 -1.78
CA LEU A 225 -0.70 -1.51 -2.37
C LEU A 225 -1.70 -0.44 -2.81
N SER A 226 -1.37 0.82 -2.51
CA SER A 226 -1.92 1.96 -3.23
C SER A 226 -0.92 2.46 -4.28
N ILE A 227 -1.13 2.05 -5.54
CA ILE A 227 -0.36 2.51 -6.72
C ILE A 227 -0.27 4.04 -6.78
N THR A 228 -1.34 4.70 -6.35
CA THR A 228 -1.50 6.17 -6.28
C THR A 228 -0.35 6.92 -5.61
N LYS A 229 0.41 6.28 -4.72
CA LYS A 229 1.41 6.92 -3.86
C LYS A 229 2.82 6.80 -4.47
N PHE A 230 3.78 6.27 -3.73
CA PHE A 230 5.18 6.17 -4.17
C PHE A 230 5.38 5.34 -5.44
N LEU A 231 4.51 4.36 -5.73
CA LEU A 231 4.62 3.56 -6.95
C LEU A 231 4.48 4.44 -8.20
N ALA A 232 3.40 5.24 -8.31
CA ALA A 232 3.24 6.20 -9.41
C ALA A 232 4.11 7.45 -9.26
N GLY A 233 4.29 7.96 -8.03
CA GLY A 233 5.33 8.93 -7.70
C GLY A 233 5.07 10.39 -8.12
N ASN A 234 3.98 10.70 -8.82
CA ASN A 234 3.79 12.03 -9.41
C ASN A 234 2.34 12.56 -9.42
N ALA A 235 1.44 11.92 -8.66
CA ALA A 235 0.02 12.27 -8.57
C ALA A 235 -0.76 12.24 -9.91
N THR A 236 -0.39 11.33 -10.83
CA THR A 236 -1.09 11.19 -12.13
C THR A 236 -1.94 9.93 -12.25
N VAL A 237 -1.78 8.96 -11.35
CA VAL A 237 -2.49 7.67 -11.38
C VAL A 237 -3.24 7.49 -10.08
N ILE A 238 -4.49 7.02 -10.16
CA ILE A 238 -5.21 6.42 -9.05
C ILE A 238 -5.31 4.92 -9.34
N GLY A 239 -4.90 4.11 -8.37
CA GLY A 239 -4.93 2.66 -8.48
C GLY A 239 -4.58 1.98 -7.17
N GLY A 240 -4.92 0.71 -7.08
CA GLY A 240 -4.53 -0.18 -6.00
C GLY A 240 -4.23 -1.58 -6.50
N ALA A 241 -3.64 -2.40 -5.64
CA ALA A 241 -3.39 -3.80 -5.95
C ALA A 241 -3.39 -4.65 -4.69
N ILE A 242 -3.75 -5.92 -4.87
CA ILE A 242 -3.50 -7.01 -3.92
C ILE A 242 -2.50 -7.96 -4.55
N VAL A 243 -1.42 -8.25 -3.83
CA VAL A 243 -0.43 -9.27 -4.17
C VAL A 243 -0.55 -10.41 -3.16
N GLY A 244 -0.50 -11.66 -3.61
CA GLY A 244 -0.68 -12.83 -2.75
C GLY A 244 -0.64 -14.14 -3.52
N PRO A 245 -1.16 -15.23 -2.91
CA PRO A 245 -1.34 -16.52 -3.57
C PRO A 245 -2.20 -16.42 -4.84
N GLU A 246 -1.89 -17.23 -5.86
CA GLU A 246 -2.60 -17.18 -7.15
C GLU A 246 -4.09 -17.50 -7.00
N ASP A 247 -4.43 -18.47 -6.15
CA ASP A 247 -5.80 -18.88 -5.89
C ASP A 247 -6.64 -17.78 -5.23
N LEU A 248 -6.09 -17.03 -4.26
CA LEU A 248 -6.71 -15.84 -3.69
C LEU A 248 -6.91 -14.76 -4.75
N VAL A 249 -5.87 -14.44 -5.51
CA VAL A 249 -5.91 -13.38 -6.52
C VAL A 249 -6.97 -13.67 -7.58
N GLU A 250 -7.09 -14.93 -7.99
CA GLU A 250 -8.09 -15.35 -8.96
C GLU A 250 -9.50 -15.48 -8.35
N ASP A 251 -9.64 -15.80 -7.06
CA ASP A 251 -10.92 -15.70 -6.35
C ASP A 251 -11.42 -14.25 -6.36
N ILE A 252 -10.57 -13.28 -5.97
CA ILE A 252 -10.91 -11.85 -6.05
C ILE A 252 -11.26 -11.46 -7.50
N ARG A 253 -10.51 -11.95 -8.49
CA ARG A 253 -10.76 -11.65 -9.91
C ARG A 253 -12.14 -12.11 -10.36
N TRP A 254 -12.44 -13.38 -10.16
CA TRP A 254 -13.59 -14.04 -10.75
C TRP A 254 -14.85 -13.93 -9.91
N ASN A 255 -14.75 -13.83 -8.59
CA ASN A 255 -15.92 -13.76 -7.71
C ASN A 255 -16.25 -12.33 -7.25
N THR A 256 -15.34 -11.36 -7.44
CA THR A 256 -15.54 -9.97 -6.99
C THR A 256 -15.31 -8.95 -8.11
N THR A 257 -14.07 -8.77 -8.57
CA THR A 257 -13.67 -7.65 -9.46
C THR A 257 -14.39 -7.70 -10.82
N GLU A 258 -14.52 -8.87 -11.44
CA GLU A 258 -15.20 -9.01 -12.74
C GLU A 258 -16.66 -8.54 -12.69
N PHE A 259 -17.34 -8.69 -11.55
CA PHE A 259 -18.76 -8.37 -11.44
C PHE A 259 -19.03 -7.00 -10.81
N LEU A 260 -18.10 -6.45 -10.02
CA LEU A 260 -18.20 -5.10 -9.48
C LEU A 260 -17.59 -4.02 -10.40
N GLY A 261 -16.60 -4.38 -11.22
CA GLY A 261 -16.01 -3.50 -12.23
C GLY A 261 -15.02 -2.46 -11.71
N SER A 262 -14.43 -2.65 -10.53
CA SER A 262 -13.34 -1.80 -10.04
C SER A 262 -12.02 -2.20 -10.69
N VAL A 263 -11.68 -1.56 -11.81
CA VAL A 263 -10.48 -1.87 -12.59
C VAL A 263 -9.67 -0.61 -12.88
N ILE A 264 -8.33 -0.74 -12.90
CA ILE A 264 -7.45 0.34 -13.36
C ILE A 264 -7.48 0.38 -14.91
N PRO A 265 -7.59 1.56 -15.54
CA PRO A 265 -7.57 1.60 -17.00
C PRO A 265 -6.15 1.34 -17.57
N PRO A 266 -6.04 0.87 -18.85
CA PRO A 266 -4.75 0.46 -19.41
C PRO A 266 -3.69 1.56 -19.49
N LEU A 267 -4.10 2.82 -19.68
CA LEU A 267 -3.15 3.95 -19.72
C LEU A 267 -2.47 4.14 -18.36
N GLU A 268 -3.23 4.15 -17.28
CA GLU A 268 -2.74 4.28 -15.91
C GLU A 268 -1.87 3.08 -15.51
N ALA A 269 -2.26 1.87 -15.95
CA ALA A 269 -1.43 0.69 -15.78
C ALA A 269 -0.07 0.82 -16.48
N TRP A 270 -0.10 1.29 -17.74
CA TRP A 270 1.12 1.54 -18.52
C TRP A 270 1.99 2.64 -17.90
N MET A 271 1.40 3.75 -17.47
CA MET A 271 2.13 4.83 -16.78
C MET A 271 2.81 4.31 -15.52
N THR A 272 2.11 3.49 -14.75
CA THR A 272 2.67 2.85 -13.55
C THR A 272 3.89 2.00 -13.91
N LEU A 273 3.82 1.17 -14.96
CA LEU A 273 4.98 0.40 -15.43
C LEU A 273 6.20 1.29 -15.68
N GLN A 274 6.02 2.45 -16.34
CA GLN A 274 7.11 3.40 -16.59
C GLN A 274 7.67 4.01 -15.28
N TYR A 275 6.82 4.24 -14.28
CA TYR A 275 7.25 4.81 -13.01
C TYR A 275 7.99 3.80 -12.12
N LEU A 276 7.68 2.51 -12.23
CA LEU A 276 8.37 1.45 -11.50
C LEU A 276 9.85 1.34 -11.86
N GLU A 277 10.23 1.65 -13.12
CA GLU A 277 11.62 1.60 -13.60
C GLU A 277 12.59 2.48 -12.79
N THR A 278 12.07 3.52 -12.14
CA THR A 278 12.85 4.47 -11.34
C THR A 278 12.52 4.44 -9.85
N LEU A 279 11.70 3.46 -9.42
CA LEU A 279 11.15 3.44 -8.07
C LEU A 279 12.23 3.39 -6.99
N SER A 280 13.23 2.52 -7.10
CA SER A 280 14.33 2.41 -6.14
C SER A 280 15.11 3.72 -5.99
N MET A 281 15.51 4.33 -7.12
CA MET A 281 16.21 5.61 -7.16
C MET A 281 15.38 6.72 -6.50
N ARG A 282 14.08 6.79 -6.80
CA ARG A 282 13.18 7.75 -6.17
C ARG A 282 13.06 7.51 -4.67
N MET A 283 12.88 6.26 -4.23
CA MET A 283 12.74 5.93 -2.81
C MET A 283 14.01 6.19 -2.00
N GLN A 284 15.20 5.98 -2.57
CA GLN A 284 16.47 6.37 -1.96
C GLN A 284 16.58 7.90 -1.81
N ARG A 285 16.20 8.65 -2.85
CA ARG A 285 16.21 10.11 -2.80
C ARG A 285 15.20 10.67 -1.80
N HIS A 286 13.99 10.12 -1.78
CA HIS A 286 12.97 10.41 -0.78
C HIS A 286 13.49 10.16 0.64
N SER A 287 14.09 8.99 0.89
CA SER A 287 14.60 8.63 2.22
C SER A 287 15.75 9.51 2.70
N SER A 288 16.71 9.80 1.82
CA SER A 288 17.85 10.68 2.16
C SER A 288 17.43 12.13 2.40
N ASN A 289 16.52 12.65 1.58
CA ASN A 289 15.92 13.97 1.83
C ASN A 289 15.16 13.96 3.16
N ALA A 290 14.27 12.98 3.38
CA ALA A 290 13.46 12.91 4.60
C ALA A 290 14.31 12.79 5.87
N GLN A 291 15.42 12.04 5.85
CA GLN A 291 16.39 12.00 6.95
C GLN A 291 16.93 13.40 7.27
N THR A 292 17.38 14.12 6.25
CA THR A 292 17.96 15.46 6.42
C THR A 292 16.95 16.44 6.99
N ILE A 293 15.69 16.38 6.50
CA ILE A 293 14.59 17.21 7.00
C ILE A 293 14.20 16.83 8.44
N ALA A 294 14.11 15.54 8.76
CA ALA A 294 13.74 15.07 10.08
C ALA A 294 14.76 15.53 11.14
N GLU A 295 16.05 15.45 10.84
CA GLU A 295 17.13 15.93 11.71
C GLU A 295 17.03 17.45 11.94
N TYR A 296 16.78 18.23 10.88
CA TYR A 296 16.54 19.66 11.00
C TYR A 296 15.34 19.97 11.91
N LEU A 297 14.18 19.35 11.63
CA LEU A 297 12.96 19.55 12.40
C LEU A 297 13.12 19.16 13.87
N SER A 298 13.84 18.05 14.14
CA SER A 298 14.08 17.56 15.50
C SER A 298 14.91 18.54 16.33
N SER A 299 15.69 19.42 15.70
CA SER A 299 16.47 20.45 16.37
C SER A 299 15.76 21.79 16.53
N HIS A 300 14.58 21.96 15.91
CA HIS A 300 13.92 23.27 15.80
C HIS A 300 13.05 23.59 17.03
N PRO A 301 13.20 24.76 17.69
CA PRO A 301 12.54 25.05 18.99
C PRO A 301 11.01 25.19 18.95
N LYS A 302 10.43 25.39 17.75
CA LYS A 302 8.95 25.43 17.55
C LYS A 302 8.36 24.07 17.17
N VAL A 303 9.17 23.02 17.05
CA VAL A 303 8.74 21.64 16.79
C VAL A 303 8.82 20.86 18.10
N ILE A 304 7.70 20.24 18.48
CA ILE A 304 7.56 19.51 19.75
C ILE A 304 8.05 18.07 19.61
N ARG A 305 7.76 17.45 18.47
CA ARG A 305 8.02 16.04 18.18
C ARG A 305 8.15 15.83 16.68
N VAL A 306 9.03 14.93 16.28
CA VAL A 306 9.12 14.42 14.90
C VAL A 306 8.88 12.91 14.94
N ASN A 307 7.97 12.43 14.11
CA ASN A 307 7.76 11.02 13.87
C ASN A 307 8.48 10.68 12.55
N TYR A 308 9.64 10.06 12.67
CA TYR A 308 10.39 9.52 11.54
C TYR A 308 11.28 8.38 12.03
N SER A 309 11.13 7.19 11.45
CA SER A 309 11.82 5.99 11.95
C SER A 309 13.33 6.03 11.77
N GLY A 310 13.86 6.97 10.98
CA GLY A 310 15.30 7.22 10.82
C GLY A 310 15.94 8.05 11.92
N LEU A 311 15.16 8.63 12.83
CA LEU A 311 15.69 9.31 13.99
C LEU A 311 16.01 8.31 15.12
N PRO A 312 17.16 8.45 15.83
CA PRO A 312 17.54 7.53 16.90
C PRO A 312 16.61 7.49 18.11
N ASP A 313 15.81 8.54 18.32
CA ASP A 313 14.84 8.65 19.41
C ASP A 313 13.45 8.10 19.03
N HIS A 314 13.25 7.67 17.78
CA HIS A 314 12.03 7.00 17.37
C HIS A 314 11.87 5.68 18.14
N PRO A 315 10.71 5.40 18.78
CA PRO A 315 10.56 4.22 19.65
C PRO A 315 10.89 2.89 18.98
N GLN A 316 10.59 2.78 17.67
CA GLN A 316 10.90 1.59 16.86
C GLN A 316 12.08 1.76 15.90
N HIS A 317 13.04 2.66 16.18
CA HIS A 317 14.19 2.88 15.31
C HIS A 317 14.96 1.59 15.00
N GLU A 318 15.28 0.80 16.02
CA GLU A 318 16.01 -0.46 15.85
C GLU A 318 15.23 -1.51 15.05
N LEU A 319 13.91 -1.55 15.20
CA LEU A 319 13.05 -2.45 14.43
C LEU A 319 12.99 -2.02 12.96
N ALA A 320 12.84 -0.71 12.70
CA ALA A 320 12.86 -0.18 11.34
C ALA A 320 14.19 -0.51 10.62
N GLN A 321 15.33 -0.41 11.31
CA GLN A 321 16.63 -0.79 10.75
C GLN A 321 16.75 -2.29 10.42
N LYS A 322 16.03 -3.15 11.15
CA LYS A 322 16.03 -4.60 10.90
C LYS A 322 15.15 -4.98 9.72
N GLN A 323 13.98 -4.34 9.56
CA GLN A 323 12.98 -4.76 8.56
C GLN A 323 12.97 -3.88 7.29
N MET A 324 13.54 -2.67 7.31
CA MET A 324 13.52 -1.75 6.17
C MET A 324 14.94 -1.45 5.67
N GLN A 325 15.10 -1.32 4.36
CA GLN A 325 16.36 -0.91 3.72
C GLN A 325 16.64 0.60 3.89
N ALA A 326 15.59 1.41 4.04
CA ALA A 326 15.65 2.83 4.40
C ALA A 326 14.29 3.28 4.98
N HIS A 327 14.23 4.49 5.52
CA HIS A 327 13.10 4.96 6.33
C HIS A 327 11.95 5.63 5.54
N GLY A 328 12.07 5.75 4.21
CA GLY A 328 11.02 6.27 3.33
C GLY A 328 10.92 7.79 3.25
N GLY A 329 10.05 8.30 2.37
CA GLY A 329 9.88 9.74 2.12
C GLY A 329 8.81 10.44 2.94
N LEU A 330 8.14 9.73 3.83
CA LEU A 330 7.06 10.26 4.66
C LEU A 330 7.62 10.53 6.05
N LEU A 331 7.26 11.67 6.64
CA LEU A 331 7.48 12.00 8.06
C LEU A 331 6.25 12.75 8.60
N SER A 332 6.13 12.88 9.91
CA SER A 332 5.22 13.86 10.50
C SER A 332 5.89 14.58 11.66
N PHE A 333 5.41 15.77 11.99
CA PHE A 333 5.94 16.56 13.10
C PHE A 333 4.85 17.39 13.74
N VAL A 334 5.00 17.67 15.03
CA VAL A 334 4.03 18.43 15.82
C VAL A 334 4.58 19.82 16.07
N VAL A 335 3.81 20.86 15.76
CA VAL A 335 4.16 22.26 16.05
C VAL A 335 3.44 22.79 17.29
N LEU A 336 3.96 23.87 17.87
CA LEU A 336 3.33 24.57 18.98
C LEU A 336 1.94 25.13 18.62
N ASN A 337 1.10 25.36 19.64
CA ASN A 337 -0.23 25.97 19.53
C ASN A 337 -1.27 25.16 18.76
N GLY A 338 -1.08 23.84 18.66
CA GLY A 338 -2.04 22.91 18.07
C GLY A 338 -2.46 23.30 16.65
N MET A 339 -3.75 23.14 16.35
CA MET A 339 -4.29 23.34 14.99
C MET A 339 -4.08 24.77 14.46
N ALA A 340 -4.09 25.79 15.33
CA ALA A 340 -3.82 27.16 14.92
C ALA A 340 -2.36 27.35 14.48
N GLY A 341 -1.41 26.74 15.21
CA GLY A 341 -0.01 26.75 14.82
C GLY A 341 0.27 25.95 13.56
N ALA A 342 -0.36 24.77 13.41
CA ALA A 342 -0.27 23.98 12.20
C ALA A 342 -0.78 24.77 10.98
N ALA A 343 -1.94 25.43 11.10
CA ALA A 343 -2.49 26.27 10.04
C ALA A 343 -1.57 27.46 9.70
N GLN A 344 -0.98 28.12 10.71
CA GLN A 344 -0.06 29.23 10.50
C GLN A 344 1.17 28.79 9.69
N VAL A 345 1.83 27.70 10.11
CA VAL A 345 3.00 27.16 9.41
C VAL A 345 2.63 26.72 8.00
N MET A 346 1.56 25.95 7.84
CA MET A 346 1.15 25.43 6.53
C MET A 346 0.74 26.54 5.54
N ASN A 347 0.12 27.61 6.01
CA ASN A 347 -0.23 28.76 5.17
C ASN A 347 0.98 29.64 4.81
N ALA A 348 2.08 29.52 5.56
CA ALA A 348 3.29 30.30 5.32
C ALA A 348 4.23 29.67 4.28
N PHE A 349 4.06 28.39 3.94
CA PHE A 349 4.88 27.71 2.93
C PHE A 349 4.81 28.40 1.56
N LYS A 350 5.96 28.46 0.87
CA LYS A 350 6.13 29.05 -0.46
C LYS A 350 6.52 28.02 -1.51
N LEU A 351 7.14 26.92 -1.09
CA LEU A 351 7.54 25.79 -1.93
C LEU A 351 6.67 24.57 -1.64
N ILE A 352 6.53 24.22 -0.35
CA ILE A 352 5.76 23.06 0.09
C ILE A 352 4.27 23.30 -0.15
N VAL A 353 3.62 22.39 -0.86
CA VAL A 353 2.20 22.55 -1.22
C VAL A 353 1.31 21.79 -0.25
N HIS A 354 0.21 22.42 0.18
CA HIS A 354 -0.83 21.72 0.93
C HIS A 354 -1.64 20.80 -0.01
N ALA A 355 -1.50 19.48 0.15
CA ALA A 355 -2.23 18.48 -0.62
C ALA A 355 -2.42 17.16 0.17
N VAL A 356 -3.58 16.50 0.00
CA VAL A 356 -3.99 15.34 0.83
C VAL A 356 -3.26 14.02 0.52
N THR A 357 -2.51 13.96 -0.59
CA THR A 357 -1.76 12.76 -1.01
C THR A 357 -0.36 12.69 -0.38
N PHE A 358 0.42 11.67 -0.73
CA PHE A 358 1.85 11.54 -0.39
C PHE A 358 2.57 10.71 -1.45
N GLY A 359 3.89 10.69 -1.36
CA GLY A 359 4.77 9.95 -2.26
C GLY A 359 4.91 10.59 -3.64
N THR A 360 4.69 11.89 -3.73
CA THR A 360 4.89 12.67 -4.95
C THR A 360 6.34 13.14 -5.08
N SER A 361 6.79 13.35 -6.31
CA SER A 361 8.10 13.93 -6.60
C SER A 361 8.26 15.36 -6.08
N LYS A 362 7.14 16.04 -5.79
CA LYS A 362 7.08 17.35 -5.16
C LYS A 362 6.80 17.22 -3.67
N SER A 363 7.42 18.06 -2.86
CA SER A 363 7.19 18.13 -1.42
C SER A 363 5.80 18.67 -1.12
N ILE A 364 5.02 17.89 -0.37
CA ILE A 364 3.65 18.26 0.01
C ILE A 364 3.40 17.98 1.48
N CYS A 365 2.55 18.80 2.09
CA CYS A 365 2.12 18.63 3.47
C CYS A 365 0.60 18.57 3.59
N MET A 366 0.13 18.05 4.72
CA MET A 366 -1.28 18.12 5.08
C MET A 366 -1.46 18.07 6.60
N HIS A 367 -2.63 18.46 7.09
CA HIS A 367 -3.02 18.36 8.49
C HIS A 367 -4.00 17.19 8.69
N PRO A 368 -3.58 16.03 9.24
CA PRO A 368 -4.38 14.80 9.24
C PRO A 368 -5.75 14.94 9.90
N ALA A 369 -5.84 15.62 11.04
CA ALA A 369 -7.06 15.71 11.84
C ALA A 369 -8.21 16.47 11.13
N THR A 370 -7.91 17.35 10.17
CA THR A 370 -8.92 18.14 9.44
C THR A 370 -9.34 17.57 8.09
N ILE A 371 -8.70 16.49 7.62
CA ILE A 371 -8.96 15.96 6.28
C ILE A 371 -9.00 14.43 6.29
N THR A 372 -7.85 13.75 6.33
CA THR A 372 -7.79 12.30 6.09
C THR A 372 -8.27 11.47 7.28
N HIS A 373 -8.21 12.02 8.48
CA HIS A 373 -8.65 11.37 9.72
C HIS A 373 -9.81 12.13 10.38
N GLU A 374 -10.55 12.93 9.60
CA GLU A 374 -11.73 13.65 10.08
C GLU A 374 -12.85 12.70 10.54
N HIS A 375 -12.82 11.44 10.07
CA HIS A 375 -13.78 10.41 10.42
C HIS A 375 -13.53 9.76 11.79
N MET A 376 -12.37 10.01 12.42
CA MET A 376 -12.04 9.52 13.76
C MET A 376 -12.53 10.49 14.84
N THR A 377 -12.95 9.96 15.98
CA THR A 377 -13.25 10.78 17.17
C THR A 377 -11.96 11.40 17.74
N ALA A 378 -12.09 12.45 18.56
CA ALA A 378 -10.93 13.07 19.20
C ALA A 378 -10.16 12.10 20.12
N GLN A 379 -10.87 11.17 20.76
CA GLN A 379 -10.26 10.13 21.60
C GLN A 379 -9.46 9.13 20.75
N GLU A 380 -10.07 8.61 19.67
CA GLU A 380 -9.40 7.68 18.76
C GLU A 380 -8.15 8.32 18.11
N ARG A 381 -8.23 9.61 17.75
CA ARG A 381 -7.06 10.35 17.25
C ARG A 381 -5.95 10.43 18.30
N ALA A 382 -6.29 10.70 19.55
CA ALA A 382 -5.31 10.75 20.64
C ALA A 382 -4.66 9.37 20.87
N GLU A 383 -5.45 8.29 20.82
CA GLU A 383 -4.97 6.90 20.92
C GLU A 383 -4.03 6.54 19.75
N ALA A 384 -4.34 6.99 18.52
CA ALA A 384 -3.47 6.85 17.35
C ALA A 384 -2.28 7.84 17.31
N GLY A 385 -2.13 8.69 18.33
CA GLY A 385 -1.06 9.69 18.44
C GLY A 385 -1.18 10.90 17.50
N ILE A 386 -2.36 11.12 16.91
CA ILE A 386 -2.67 12.23 16.00
C ILE A 386 -2.96 13.49 16.81
N ASP A 387 -1.92 14.29 17.04
CA ASP A 387 -2.00 15.59 17.73
C ASP A 387 -2.67 16.66 16.85
N ASP A 388 -3.38 17.62 17.46
CA ASP A 388 -4.00 18.74 16.74
C ASP A 388 -2.96 19.68 16.09
N GLY A 389 -1.69 19.64 16.51
CA GLY A 389 -0.57 20.34 15.88
C GLY A 389 0.20 19.49 14.86
N LEU A 390 -0.26 18.27 14.55
CA LEU A 390 0.46 17.34 13.68
C LEU A 390 0.40 17.75 12.20
N ILE A 391 1.54 17.95 11.58
CA ILE A 391 1.70 18.12 10.13
C ILE A 391 2.31 16.84 9.57
N ARG A 392 1.61 16.19 8.64
CA ARG A 392 2.19 15.10 7.83
C ARG A 392 2.91 15.72 6.65
N PHE A 393 4.16 15.32 6.45
CA PHE A 393 5.01 15.84 5.40
C PHE A 393 5.54 14.73 4.51
N SER A 394 5.17 14.77 3.23
CA SER A 394 5.70 13.91 2.18
C SER A 394 6.83 14.66 1.49
N VAL A 395 8.07 14.28 1.81
CA VAL A 395 9.28 14.92 1.30
C VAL A 395 9.50 14.48 -0.15
N GLY A 396 9.62 15.45 -1.05
CA GLY A 396 9.81 15.24 -2.48
C GLY A 396 11.27 15.00 -2.89
N LEU A 397 11.55 15.22 -4.16
CA LEU A 397 12.85 15.00 -4.80
C LEU A 397 13.64 16.29 -4.99
N GLU A 398 13.15 17.42 -4.46
CA GLU A 398 13.84 18.70 -4.52
C GLU A 398 15.20 18.65 -3.79
N SER A 399 16.01 19.71 -3.97
CA SER A 399 17.19 19.92 -3.13
C SER A 399 16.76 20.09 -1.68
N PRO A 400 17.30 19.30 -0.73
CA PRO A 400 16.85 19.34 0.66
C PRO A 400 17.07 20.72 1.30
N GLU A 401 18.09 21.47 0.87
CA GLU A 401 18.37 22.82 1.38
C GLU A 401 17.24 23.80 1.06
N ASP A 402 16.56 23.64 -0.07
CA ASP A 402 15.47 24.53 -0.47
C ASP A 402 14.17 24.18 0.29
N ILE A 403 13.97 22.91 0.60
CA ILE A 403 12.91 22.45 1.51
C ILE A 403 13.14 23.01 2.91
N ILE A 404 14.38 22.93 3.43
CA ILE A 404 14.73 23.47 4.76
C ILE A 404 14.51 24.97 4.81
N LYS A 405 14.92 25.75 3.79
CA LYS A 405 14.67 27.20 3.76
C LYS A 405 13.18 27.55 3.81
N ASP A 406 12.34 26.77 3.14
CA ASP A 406 10.89 26.98 3.19
C ASP A 406 10.29 26.61 4.56
N LEU A 407 10.79 25.54 5.18
CA LEU A 407 10.44 25.18 6.57
C LEU A 407 10.89 26.25 7.56
N GLU A 408 12.12 26.74 7.45
CA GLU A 408 12.69 27.75 8.34
C GLU A 408 11.86 29.04 8.32
N GLN A 409 11.56 29.56 7.13
CA GLN A 409 10.77 30.78 7.01
C GLN A 409 9.32 30.60 7.46
N ALA A 410 8.72 29.42 7.22
CA ALA A 410 7.35 29.13 7.65
C ALA A 410 7.27 28.95 9.18
N LEU A 411 8.23 28.25 9.78
CA LEU A 411 8.31 28.07 11.22
C LEU A 411 8.67 29.38 11.93
N ALA A 412 9.40 30.30 11.30
CA ALA A 412 9.69 31.62 11.89
C ALA A 412 8.46 32.51 12.04
N SER A 413 7.40 32.27 11.27
CA SER A 413 6.17 33.08 11.24
C SER A 413 5.40 33.12 12.56
#